data_AF-A0AAX0XL83-F1
#
_entry.id   AF-A0AAX0XL83-F1
#
_cell.length_a   1.000
_cell.length_b   1.000
_cell.length_c   1.000
_cell.angle_alpha   90.00
_cell.angle_beta   90.00
_cell.angle_gamma   90.00
#
_symmetry.space_group_name_H-M   'P 1'
#
loop_
_entity.id
_entity.type
_entity.pdbx_description
1 polymer ?
#
loop_
_entity_poly.entity_id
_entity_poly.type
_entity_poly.pdbx_seq_one_letter_code
_entity_poly.pdbx_strand_id
1 'polypeptide(L)'
;MVRRVEQLFAYADTIEQQAKTAKARVDKLTQAILAKAFRGELTADWRAANPDLISGDNSAAALLARIQAERATAKPRKRATKTSAT
;
A
#
# COMPACT_ATOMS: atom_id res chain seq x y z
N MET A 1 31.37 30.37 -30.76
CA MET A 1 30.28 29.39 -30.98
C MET A 1 30.36 28.21 -30.01
N VAL A 2 31.52 27.57 -29.85
CA VAL A 2 31.72 26.41 -28.93
C VAL A 2 31.26 26.66 -27.49
N ARG A 3 31.63 27.79 -26.88
CA ARG A 3 31.28 28.13 -25.50
C ARG A 3 29.77 28.20 -25.20
N ARG A 4 28.97 28.57 -26.20
CA ARG A 4 27.50 28.65 -26.08
C ARG A 4 26.88 27.26 -26.10
N VAL A 5 27.45 26.36 -26.89
CA VAL A 5 27.04 24.96 -26.98
C VAL A 5 27.37 24.23 -25.67
N GLU A 6 28.57 24.44 -25.12
CA GLU A 6 28.97 23.88 -23.81
C GLU A 6 28.02 24.31 -22.68
N GLN A 7 27.62 25.58 -22.65
CA GLN A 7 26.66 26.10 -21.67
C GLN A 7 25.28 25.43 -21.77
N LEU A 8 24.80 25.18 -23.00
CA LEU A 8 23.52 24.51 -23.22
C LEU A 8 23.56 23.04 -22.81
N PHE A 9 24.67 22.34 -23.08
CA PHE A 9 24.86 20.96 -22.60
C PHE A 9 24.89 20.90 -21.08
N ALA A 10 25.65 21.77 -20.41
CA ALA A 10 25.68 21.81 -18.95
C ALA A 10 24.29 22.11 -18.34
N TYR A 11 23.49 22.93 -19.01
CA TYR A 11 22.11 23.19 -18.60
C TYR A 11 21.22 21.96 -18.79
N ALA A 12 21.35 21.25 -19.91
CA ALA A 12 20.63 20.00 -20.15
C ALA A 12 20.97 18.93 -19.10
N ASP A 13 22.26 18.75 -18.77
CA ASP A 13 22.72 17.82 -17.73
C ASP A 13 22.09 18.14 -16.37
N THR A 14 21.98 19.44 -16.05
CA THR A 14 21.36 19.90 -14.79
C THR A 14 19.88 19.51 -14.74
N ILE A 15 19.14 19.73 -15.83
CA ILE A 15 17.72 19.33 -15.93
C ILE A 15 17.58 17.81 -15.80
N GLU A 16 18.44 17.05 -16.48
CA GLU A 16 18.41 15.60 -16.43
C GLU A 16 18.64 15.09 -15.00
N GLN A 17 19.59 15.68 -14.27
CA GLN A 17 19.88 15.30 -12.89
C GLN A 17 18.74 15.64 -11.93
N GLN A 18 18.07 16.79 -12.13
CA GLN A 18 16.89 17.16 -11.37
C GLN A 18 15.74 16.18 -11.63
N ALA A 19 15.50 15.80 -12.89
CA ALA A 19 14.48 14.82 -13.26
C ALA A 19 14.75 13.44 -12.64
N LYS A 20 16.01 12.96 -12.69
CA LYS A 20 16.43 11.70 -12.04
C LYS A 20 16.19 11.74 -10.53
N THR A 21 16.55 12.85 -9.88
CA THR A 21 16.35 13.02 -8.43
C THR A 21 14.87 13.04 -8.06
N ALA A 22 14.04 13.76 -8.82
CA ALA A 22 12.60 13.82 -8.60
C ALA A 22 11.96 12.43 -8.74
N LYS A 23 12.33 11.69 -9.80
CA LYS A 23 11.87 10.31 -10.00
C LYS A 23 12.21 9.41 -8.82
N ALA A 24 13.46 9.43 -8.36
CA ALA A 24 13.89 8.62 -7.22
C ALA A 24 13.12 8.94 -5.93
N ARG A 25 12.70 10.20 -5.73
CA ARG A 25 11.85 10.59 -4.60
C ARG A 25 10.44 10.02 -4.71
N VAL A 26 9.83 10.07 -5.89
CA VAL A 26 8.49 9.50 -6.14
C VAL A 26 8.48 7.98 -5.95
N ASP A 27 9.51 7.29 -6.46
CA ASP A 27 9.63 5.84 -6.31
C ASP A 27 9.70 5.45 -4.82
N LYS A 28 10.45 6.20 -3.99
CA LYS A 28 10.51 5.99 -2.54
C LYS A 28 9.21 6.37 -1.82
N LEU A 29 8.56 7.45 -2.24
CA LEU A 29 7.30 7.92 -1.64
C LEU A 29 6.21 6.87 -1.77
N THR A 30 6.11 6.20 -2.92
CA THR A 30 5.12 5.14 -3.17
C THR A 30 5.27 4.00 -2.17
N GLN A 31 6.51 3.52 -1.97
CA GLN A 31 6.80 2.46 -0.99
C GLN A 31 6.50 2.89 0.44
N ALA A 32 6.84 4.14 0.80
CA ALA A 32 6.55 4.68 2.13
C ALA A 32 5.03 4.79 2.38
N ILE A 33 4.26 5.23 1.40
CA ILE A 33 2.79 5.33 1.49
C ILE A 33 2.18 3.94 1.65
N LEU A 34 2.58 2.96 0.84
CA LEU A 34 2.09 1.58 0.96
C LEU A 34 2.40 0.99 2.34
N ALA A 35 3.62 1.19 2.84
CA ALA A 35 3.99 0.74 4.18
C ALA A 35 3.11 1.37 5.26
N LYS A 36 2.84 2.68 5.19
CA LYS A 36 1.95 3.38 6.14
C LYS A 36 0.49 2.94 6.02
N ALA A 37 0.01 2.72 4.79
CA ALA A 37 -1.35 2.26 4.52
C ALA A 37 -1.58 0.86 5.11
N PHE A 38 -0.65 -0.08 4.89
CA PHE A 38 -0.78 -1.44 5.42
C PHE A 38 -0.69 -1.53 6.94
N ARG A 39 0.06 -0.63 7.58
CA ARG A 39 0.05 -0.49 9.05
C ARG A 39 -1.23 0.16 9.58
N GLY A 40 -2.07 0.70 8.71
CA GLY A 40 -3.28 1.42 9.08
C GLY A 40 -3.01 2.79 9.71
N GLU A 41 -1.83 3.38 9.47
CA GLU A 41 -1.47 4.71 9.97
C GLU A 41 -2.33 5.79 9.30
N LEU A 42 -2.61 5.65 8.00
CA LEU A 42 -3.41 6.62 7.24
C LEU A 42 -4.89 6.66 7.65
N THR A 43 -5.38 5.65 8.38
CA THR A 43 -6.77 5.57 8.85
C THR A 43 -6.88 5.63 10.38
N ALA A 44 -5.78 5.91 11.08
CA ALA A 44 -5.74 5.91 12.54
C ALA A 44 -6.72 6.92 13.16
N ASP A 45 -6.71 8.16 12.68
CA ASP A 45 -7.59 9.22 13.19
C ASP A 45 -9.06 8.91 12.92
N TRP A 46 -9.37 8.37 11.74
CA TRP A 46 -10.72 7.93 11.41
C TRP A 46 -11.20 6.83 12.36
N ARG A 47 -10.35 5.84 12.67
CA ARG A 47 -10.70 4.77 13.63
C ARG A 47 -10.90 5.31 15.04
N ALA A 48 -10.13 6.31 15.45
CA ALA A 48 -10.29 6.96 16.75
C ALA A 48 -11.61 7.75 16.83
N ALA A 49 -12.03 8.39 15.74
CA ALA A 49 -13.28 9.13 15.66
C ALA A 49 -14.53 8.25 15.50
N ASN A 50 -14.39 7.00 15.02
CA ASN A 50 -15.48 6.08 14.74
C ASN A 50 -15.31 4.73 15.46
N PRO A 51 -15.24 4.71 16.80
CA PRO A 51 -14.97 3.49 17.56
C PRO A 51 -16.13 2.47 17.51
N ASP A 52 -17.36 2.94 17.36
CA ASP A 52 -18.59 2.16 17.26
C ASP A 52 -18.66 1.28 16.00
N LEU A 53 -18.06 1.75 14.90
CA LEU A 53 -18.04 1.02 13.62
C LEU A 53 -17.03 -0.13 13.58
N ILE A 54 -16.11 -0.22 14.56
CA ILE A 54 -15.00 -1.19 14.55
C ILE A 54 -14.85 -1.99 15.85
N SER A 55 -15.68 -1.72 16.86
CA SER A 55 -15.64 -2.36 18.18
C SER A 55 -16.88 -3.23 18.42
N GLY A 56 -16.87 -4.00 19.52
CA GLY A 56 -18.00 -4.86 19.89
C GLY A 56 -18.35 -5.87 18.80
N ASP A 57 -19.61 -5.90 18.39
CA ASP A 57 -20.12 -6.80 17.34
C ASP A 57 -19.54 -6.50 15.96
N ASN A 58 -19.11 -5.25 15.72
CA ASN A 58 -18.46 -4.84 14.47
C ASN A 58 -16.95 -5.12 14.47
N SER A 59 -16.41 -5.69 15.55
CA SER A 59 -14.99 -6.00 15.64
C SER A 59 -14.60 -7.20 14.78
N ALA A 60 -13.36 -7.19 14.30
CA ALA A 60 -12.77 -8.32 13.57
C ALA A 60 -12.78 -9.61 14.42
N ALA A 61 -12.61 -9.50 15.74
CA ALA A 61 -12.66 -10.64 16.65
C ALA A 61 -14.05 -11.27 16.73
N ALA A 62 -15.11 -10.44 16.83
CA ALA A 62 -16.49 -10.92 16.82
C ALA A 62 -16.83 -11.61 15.49
N LEU A 63 -16.42 -11.03 14.35
CA LEU A 63 -16.59 -11.65 13.04
C LEU A 63 -15.85 -13.00 12.94
N LEU A 64 -14.62 -13.08 13.44
CA LEU A 64 -13.84 -14.30 13.43
C LEU A 64 -14.50 -15.40 14.26
N ALA A 65 -15.01 -15.07 15.44
CA ALA A 65 -15.74 -16.02 16.28
C ALA A 65 -16.98 -16.57 15.57
N ARG A 66 -17.74 -15.70 14.89
CA ARG A 66 -18.90 -16.10 14.06
C ARG A 66 -18.49 -17.04 12.93
N ILE A 67 -17.45 -16.70 12.18
CA ILE A 67 -16.92 -17.55 11.09
C ILE A 67 -16.50 -18.92 11.63
N GLN A 68 -15.86 -18.98 12.80
CA GLN A 68 -15.43 -20.24 13.40
C GLN A 68 -16.62 -21.10 13.84
N ALA A 69 -17.62 -20.51 14.49
CA ALA A 69 -18.85 -21.22 14.90
C ALA A 69 -19.61 -21.77 13.69
N GLU A 70 -19.75 -20.97 12.63
CA GLU A 70 -20.37 -21.40 11.37
C GLU A 70 -19.56 -22.53 10.70
N ARG A 71 -18.22 -22.45 10.70
CA ARG A 71 -17.38 -23.51 10.12
C ARG A 71 -17.40 -24.80 10.92
N ALA A 72 -17.56 -24.75 12.24
CA ALA A 72 -17.67 -25.94 13.08
C ALA A 72 -18.96 -26.72 12.83
N THR A 73 -20.03 -26.00 12.46
CA THR A 73 -21.35 -26.59 12.15
C THR A 73 -21.51 -26.93 10.66
N ALA A 74 -20.74 -26.29 9.77
CA ALA A 74 -20.79 -26.55 8.34
C ALA A 74 -20.00 -27.82 7.94
N LYS A 75 -20.61 -28.66 7.09
CA LYS A 75 -19.96 -29.84 6.49
C LYS A 75 -18.78 -29.40 5.60
N PRO A 76 -17.62 -30.08 5.62
CA PRO A 76 -16.47 -29.68 4.82
C PRO A 76 -16.80 -29.73 3.32
N ARG A 77 -16.84 -28.56 2.68
CA ARG A 77 -16.95 -28.44 1.22
C ARG A 77 -15.55 -28.64 0.64
N LYS A 78 -15.37 -29.67 -0.21
CA LYS A 78 -14.09 -29.96 -0.87
C LYS A 78 -13.59 -28.69 -1.58
N ARG A 79 -12.48 -28.11 -1.11
CA ARG A 79 -11.81 -26.99 -1.76
C ARG A 79 -11.13 -27.52 -3.02
N ALA A 80 -11.53 -27.03 -4.19
CA ALA A 80 -10.76 -27.18 -5.40
C ALA A 80 -9.52 -26.29 -5.28
N THR A 81 -8.38 -26.88 -4.94
CA THR A 81 -7.08 -26.22 -5.01
C THR A 81 -6.75 -25.94 -6.47
N LYS A 82 -6.70 -24.66 -6.84
CA LYS A 82 -6.06 -24.24 -8.09
C LYS A 82 -4.56 -24.39 -7.88
N THR A 83 -3.98 -25.45 -8.44
CA THR A 83 -2.53 -25.61 -8.58
C THR A 83 -2.01 -24.44 -9.41
N SER A 84 -1.18 -23.58 -8.82
CA SER A 84 -0.44 -22.56 -9.54
C SER A 84 0.57 -23.26 -10.46
N ALA A 85 0.40 -23.09 -11.77
CA ALA A 85 1.40 -23.48 -12.75
C ALA A 85 2.64 -22.59 -12.61
N THR A 86 3.80 -23.24 -12.76
CA THR A 86 5.17 -22.71 -12.73
C THR A 86 5.39 -21.54 -13.67
#